data_AF-A0A382V0V7-F1
#
_entry.id   AF-A0A382V0V7-F1
#
_cell.length_a   1.000
_cell.length_b   1.000
_cell.length_c   1.000
_cell.angle_alpha   90.00
_cell.angle_beta   90.00
_cell.angle_gamma   90.00
#
_symmetry.space_group_name_H-M   'P 1'
#
loop_
_entity.id
_entity.type
_entity.pdbx_description
1 polymer ?
#
loop_
_entity_poly.entity_id
_entity_poly.type
_entity_poly.pdbx_seq_one_letter_code
_entity_poly.pdbx_strand_id
1 'polypeptide(L)'
;MQRSRTGILAAAILTVLATSIPAAVSAQEMSALTRGSENMQVLGHLPLGPALNTSDMDVEQEMSRPYAYVGRMTYGGEGVKGMDIISIEDPSHPEILYEWRIEDQELHLGLGGMDVKHFKWNDRYYVIQSLQFRQGGPDSDLGDVVLDVTGLPDPASVEEVARIREPSLRGGFHNIFVYKHSNGRVYLFATVSGPYANVYDLGTLIEEGQENAFAGQVPVPDGDPNRSGYHDFYVAYHPDTDQDRFYG
;
A
#
# COMPACT_ATOMS: atom_id res chain seq x y z
N MET A 1 89.20 3.67 -4.16
CA MET A 1 88.21 4.75 -4.10
C MET A 1 86.98 4.34 -4.88
N GLN A 2 85.82 4.61 -4.28
CA GLN A 2 84.46 4.60 -4.85
C GLN A 2 83.77 3.27 -5.22
N ARG A 3 82.63 3.09 -4.53
CA ARG A 3 81.66 1.99 -4.53
C ARG A 3 80.71 2.08 -5.74
N SER A 4 80.22 0.94 -6.23
CA SER A 4 78.77 0.67 -6.45
C SER A 4 78.63 -0.80 -6.87
N ARG A 5 78.11 -1.65 -5.98
CA ARG A 5 76.71 -2.10 -5.86
C ARG A 5 76.30 -3.11 -6.95
N THR A 6 76.47 -4.37 -6.55
CA THR A 6 75.77 -5.57 -7.00
C THR A 6 74.27 -5.33 -7.16
N GLY A 7 73.70 -5.79 -8.27
CA GLY A 7 72.26 -5.80 -8.51
C GLY A 7 71.90 -7.01 -9.36
N ILE A 8 71.58 -8.12 -8.70
CA ILE A 8 70.89 -9.27 -9.29
C ILE A 8 69.43 -8.87 -9.46
N LEU A 9 68.87 -8.98 -10.67
CA LEU A 9 67.43 -9.12 -10.84
C LEU A 9 67.16 -10.35 -11.71
N ALA A 10 66.76 -11.41 -11.02
CA ALA A 10 66.16 -12.59 -11.59
C ALA A 10 64.77 -12.22 -12.14
N ALA A 11 64.50 -12.57 -13.38
CA ALA A 11 63.18 -12.48 -13.98
C ALA A 11 62.27 -13.54 -13.36
N ALA A 12 61.36 -13.12 -12.48
CA ALA A 12 60.27 -13.96 -12.01
C ALA A 12 59.13 -13.92 -13.04
N ILE A 13 59.01 -14.99 -13.83
CA ILE A 13 57.81 -15.26 -14.64
C ILE A 13 56.76 -15.78 -13.66
N LEU A 14 55.82 -14.92 -13.27
CA LEU A 14 54.63 -15.30 -12.51
C LEU A 14 53.52 -15.60 -13.52
N THR A 15 53.34 -16.87 -13.85
CA THR A 15 52.19 -17.38 -14.60
C THR A 15 50.96 -17.28 -13.70
N VAL A 16 50.21 -16.19 -13.83
CA VAL A 16 48.86 -16.09 -13.26
C VAL A 16 47.95 -16.97 -14.15
N LEU A 17 47.66 -18.19 -13.69
CA LEU A 17 46.51 -18.93 -14.19
C LEU A 17 45.26 -18.13 -13.79
N ALA A 18 44.74 -17.33 -14.71
CA ALA A 18 43.39 -16.83 -14.64
C ALA A 18 42.46 -18.05 -14.77
N THR A 19 42.09 -18.64 -13.63
CA THR A 19 40.91 -19.49 -13.57
C THR A 19 39.72 -18.61 -13.91
N SER A 20 39.28 -18.68 -15.16
CA SER A 20 38.00 -18.17 -15.62
C SER A 20 36.92 -18.86 -14.82
N ILE A 21 36.54 -18.28 -13.69
CA ILE A 21 35.20 -18.49 -13.14
C ILE A 21 34.27 -17.91 -14.22
N PRO A 22 33.40 -18.70 -14.86
CA PRO A 22 32.40 -18.12 -15.73
C PRO A 22 31.48 -17.27 -14.85
N ALA A 23 31.74 -15.97 -14.80
CA ALA A 23 30.80 -14.95 -14.35
C ALA A 23 29.73 -14.81 -15.44
N ALA A 24 28.90 -15.83 -15.56
CA ALA A 24 27.72 -15.83 -16.43
C ALA A 24 26.69 -16.82 -15.87
N VAL A 25 26.30 -16.63 -14.60
CA VAL A 25 24.87 -16.70 -14.34
C VAL A 25 24.34 -15.45 -15.02
N SER A 26 23.88 -15.59 -16.27
CA SER A 26 23.02 -14.59 -16.87
C SER A 26 21.88 -14.39 -15.87
N ALA A 27 21.89 -13.25 -15.17
CA ALA A 27 20.63 -12.68 -14.75
C ALA A 27 19.84 -12.58 -16.06
N GLN A 28 18.84 -13.43 -16.20
CA GLN A 28 17.90 -13.36 -17.31
C GLN A 28 17.47 -11.90 -17.39
N GLU A 29 17.64 -11.22 -18.54
CA GLU A 29 17.21 -9.83 -18.70
C GLU A 29 15.70 -9.76 -18.46
N MET A 30 15.31 -9.52 -17.22
CA MET A 30 13.93 -9.36 -16.80
C MET A 30 13.51 -7.93 -17.14
N SER A 31 12.98 -7.74 -18.34
CA SER A 31 12.21 -6.55 -18.68
C SER A 31 10.90 -6.54 -17.88
N ALA A 32 10.21 -5.39 -17.82
CA ALA A 32 8.89 -5.31 -17.19
C ALA A 32 7.88 -6.32 -17.78
N LEU A 33 8.04 -6.67 -19.07
CA LEU A 33 7.16 -7.60 -19.79
C LEU A 33 7.62 -9.07 -19.74
N THR A 34 8.87 -9.33 -19.37
CA THR A 34 9.43 -10.68 -19.23
C THR A 34 9.64 -11.08 -17.77
N ARG A 35 9.14 -10.27 -16.82
CA ARG A 35 9.15 -10.53 -15.38
C ARG A 35 8.00 -11.48 -15.02
N GLY A 36 8.31 -12.55 -14.28
CA GLY A 36 7.33 -13.53 -13.80
C GLY A 36 7.87 -14.96 -13.83
N SER A 37 6.98 -15.93 -13.66
CA SER A 37 7.25 -17.35 -13.89
C SER A 37 6.86 -17.76 -15.31
N GLU A 38 7.36 -18.90 -15.80
CA GLU A 38 7.08 -19.40 -17.16
C GLU A 38 5.59 -19.64 -17.45
N ASN A 39 4.74 -19.72 -16.42
CA ASN A 39 3.29 -19.90 -16.52
C ASN A 39 2.48 -18.59 -16.38
N MET A 40 3.14 -17.42 -16.38
CA MET A 40 2.49 -16.12 -16.34
C MET A 40 2.79 -15.32 -17.61
N GLN A 41 1.76 -14.66 -18.14
CA GLN A 41 1.91 -13.69 -19.22
C GLN A 41 1.63 -12.29 -18.68
N VAL A 42 2.61 -11.39 -18.76
CA VAL A 42 2.40 -9.96 -18.48
C VAL A 42 1.65 -9.36 -19.67
N LEU A 43 0.46 -8.82 -19.42
CA LEU A 43 -0.37 -8.21 -20.46
C LEU A 43 0.02 -6.75 -20.72
N GLY A 44 0.30 -6.00 -19.66
CA GLY A 44 0.66 -4.59 -19.73
C GLY A 44 1.51 -4.15 -18.53
N HIS A 45 2.09 -2.96 -18.62
CA HIS A 45 2.88 -2.36 -17.56
C HIS A 45 2.69 -0.84 -17.55
N LEU A 46 2.26 -0.30 -16.41
CA LEU A 46 2.11 1.13 -16.17
C LEU A 46 3.18 1.59 -15.16
N PRO A 47 4.19 2.39 -15.57
CA PRO A 47 5.14 2.96 -14.65
C PRO A 47 4.47 4.02 -13.79
N LEU A 48 4.44 3.84 -12.47
CA LEU A 48 3.77 4.78 -11.58
C LEU A 48 4.72 5.74 -10.88
N GLY A 49 6.05 5.62 -11.00
CA GLY A 49 6.99 6.51 -10.33
C GLY A 49 8.32 5.84 -9.98
N PRO A 50 9.14 6.46 -9.11
CA PRO A 50 10.40 5.87 -8.68
C PRO A 50 10.18 4.59 -7.86
N ALA A 51 11.25 3.81 -7.70
CA ALA A 51 11.21 2.63 -6.85
C ALA A 51 10.75 3.00 -5.44
N LEU A 52 9.92 2.14 -4.84
CA LEU A 52 9.37 2.34 -3.49
C LEU A 52 8.41 3.55 -3.39
N ASN A 53 7.75 3.91 -4.50
CA ASN A 53 6.68 4.93 -4.53
C ASN A 53 5.24 4.36 -4.60
N THR A 54 5.09 3.04 -4.68
CA THR A 54 3.82 2.31 -4.58
C THR A 54 3.74 1.58 -3.25
N SER A 55 2.56 1.54 -2.65
CA SER A 55 2.21 0.67 -1.53
C SER A 55 1.23 -0.41 -2.02
N ASP A 56 0.24 -0.76 -1.20
CA ASP A 56 -0.74 -1.77 -1.52
C ASP A 56 -1.70 -1.31 -2.64
N MET A 57 -2.42 -2.29 -3.18
CA MET A 57 -3.39 -2.07 -4.24
C MET A 57 -4.65 -2.90 -3.99
N ASP A 58 -5.75 -2.45 -4.59
CA ASP A 58 -7.00 -3.19 -4.63
C ASP A 58 -7.57 -3.15 -6.05
N VAL A 59 -8.38 -4.15 -6.39
CA VAL A 59 -8.99 -4.27 -7.71
C VAL A 59 -10.49 -4.47 -7.53
N GLU A 60 -11.27 -3.73 -8.30
CA GLU A 60 -12.73 -3.88 -8.28
C GLU A 60 -13.16 -5.32 -8.54
N GLN A 61 -14.14 -5.77 -7.77
CA GLN A 61 -14.72 -7.11 -7.93
C GLN A 61 -15.93 -7.12 -8.88
N GLU A 62 -16.41 -5.95 -9.29
CA GLU A 62 -17.48 -5.86 -10.27
C GLU A 62 -16.93 -5.85 -11.69
N MET A 63 -17.29 -6.88 -12.46
CA MET A 63 -16.80 -7.07 -13.84
C MET A 63 -17.07 -5.90 -14.79
N SER A 64 -18.08 -5.08 -14.51
CA SER A 64 -18.42 -3.87 -15.27
C SER A 64 -17.60 -2.64 -14.90
N ARG A 65 -16.73 -2.74 -13.87
CA ARG A 65 -15.90 -1.67 -13.35
C ARG A 65 -14.45 -2.14 -13.33
N PRO A 66 -13.76 -2.18 -14.47
CA PRO A 66 -12.39 -2.70 -14.57
C PRO A 66 -11.39 -1.66 -14.05
N TYR A 67 -11.40 -1.41 -12.74
CA TYR A 67 -10.55 -0.41 -12.09
C TYR A 67 -9.65 -1.05 -11.04
N ALA A 68 -8.41 -0.55 -10.98
CA ALA A 68 -7.47 -0.83 -9.91
C ALA A 68 -7.16 0.46 -9.16
N TYR A 69 -6.96 0.35 -7.85
CA TYR A 69 -6.59 1.45 -6.97
C TYR A 69 -5.22 1.14 -6.39
N VAL A 70 -4.26 2.08 -6.49
CA VAL A 70 -2.88 1.85 -6.05
C VAL A 70 -2.46 2.96 -5.10
N GLY A 71 -2.12 2.60 -3.87
CA GLY A 71 -1.60 3.53 -2.89
C GLY A 71 -0.22 4.07 -3.28
N ARG A 72 0.02 5.34 -2.95
CA ARG A 72 1.25 6.07 -3.21
C ARG A 72 1.92 6.43 -1.89
N MET A 73 3.07 5.81 -1.61
CA MET A 73 3.91 6.09 -0.43
C MET A 73 5.28 6.60 -0.83
N THR A 74 6.04 7.17 0.10
CA THR A 74 7.47 7.50 -0.09
C THR A 74 8.30 6.76 0.95
N TYR A 75 8.78 5.56 0.61
CA TYR A 75 9.73 4.85 1.48
C TYR A 75 11.20 5.18 1.12
N GLY A 76 11.49 5.39 -0.16
CA GLY A 76 12.84 5.71 -0.69
C GLY A 76 13.24 7.19 -0.62
N GLY A 77 12.41 8.06 -0.03
CA GLY A 77 12.66 9.51 0.05
C GLY A 77 12.28 10.31 -1.21
N GLU A 78 11.87 9.64 -2.30
CA GLU A 78 11.40 10.26 -3.54
C GLU A 78 9.98 9.80 -3.90
N GLY A 79 9.24 10.69 -4.58
CA GLY A 79 7.91 10.40 -5.14
C GLY A 79 6.76 11.09 -4.40
N VAL A 80 5.54 10.71 -4.77
CA VAL A 80 4.28 11.33 -4.30
C VAL A 80 3.59 10.51 -3.20
N LYS A 81 2.67 11.15 -2.48
CA LYS A 81 1.85 10.57 -1.41
C LYS A 81 0.36 10.72 -1.76
N GLY A 82 -0.38 9.62 -1.74
CA GLY A 82 -1.76 9.61 -2.22
C GLY A 82 -2.22 8.26 -2.77
N MET A 83 -3.00 8.29 -3.85
CA MET A 83 -3.58 7.11 -4.51
C MET A 83 -3.76 7.38 -6.01
N ASP A 84 -3.56 6.36 -6.85
CA ASP A 84 -3.92 6.37 -8.28
C ASP A 84 -5.14 5.48 -8.53
N ILE A 85 -6.08 5.97 -9.35
CA ILE A 85 -7.18 5.18 -9.92
C ILE A 85 -6.79 4.85 -11.36
N ILE A 86 -6.76 3.57 -11.69
CA ILE A 86 -6.25 3.05 -12.96
C ILE A 86 -7.35 2.26 -13.66
N SER A 87 -7.61 2.58 -14.93
CA SER A 87 -8.39 1.72 -15.82
C SER A 87 -7.55 0.53 -16.25
N ILE A 88 -8.14 -0.66 -16.12
CA ILE A 88 -7.63 -1.93 -16.65
C ILE A 88 -8.62 -2.54 -17.65
N GLU A 89 -9.49 -1.71 -18.26
CA GLU A 89 -10.44 -2.15 -19.30
C GLU A 89 -9.71 -2.78 -20.50
N ASP A 90 -8.63 -2.16 -20.95
CA ASP A 90 -7.61 -2.80 -21.79
C ASP A 90 -6.39 -3.15 -20.93
N PRO A 91 -6.22 -4.41 -20.49
CA PRO A 91 -5.10 -4.80 -19.64
C PRO A 91 -3.75 -4.73 -20.36
N SER A 92 -3.73 -4.57 -21.70
CA SER A 92 -2.48 -4.34 -22.45
C SER A 92 -2.05 -2.87 -22.47
N HIS A 93 -2.97 -1.95 -22.20
CA HIS A 93 -2.74 -0.50 -22.11
C HIS A 93 -3.46 0.08 -20.88
N PRO A 94 -3.04 -0.27 -19.65
CA PRO A 94 -3.58 0.34 -18.44
C PRO A 94 -3.35 1.86 -18.41
N GLU A 95 -4.34 2.63 -17.96
CA GLU A 95 -4.31 4.10 -17.96
C GLU A 95 -4.68 4.68 -16.59
N ILE A 96 -3.96 5.72 -16.14
CA ILE A 96 -4.35 6.48 -14.95
C ILE A 96 -5.56 7.34 -15.30
N LEU A 97 -6.67 7.12 -14.59
CA LEU A 97 -7.88 7.94 -14.71
C LEU A 97 -7.81 9.15 -13.79
N TYR A 98 -7.38 8.96 -12.54
CA TYR A 98 -7.40 9.99 -11.51
C TYR A 98 -6.23 9.81 -10.53
N GLU A 99 -5.67 10.93 -10.09
CA GLU A 99 -4.59 10.99 -9.11
C GLU A 99 -5.06 11.77 -7.89
N TRP A 100 -5.33 11.08 -6.78
CA TRP A 100 -5.53 11.76 -5.50
C TRP A 100 -4.17 11.96 -4.83
N ARG A 101 -3.93 13.16 -4.32
CA ARG A 101 -2.67 13.54 -3.66
C ARG A 101 -2.99 14.29 -2.39
N ILE A 102 -2.33 13.94 -1.29
CA ILE A 102 -2.43 14.74 -0.07
C ILE A 102 -1.93 16.16 -0.36
N GLU A 103 -2.58 17.17 0.18
CA GLU A 103 -2.11 18.55 0.11
C GLU A 103 -0.73 18.71 0.77
N ASP A 104 0.07 19.70 0.35
CA ASP A 104 1.37 20.05 0.95
C ASP A 104 2.29 18.84 1.25
N GLN A 105 2.41 17.93 0.28
CA GLN A 105 3.07 16.61 0.44
C GLN A 105 4.50 16.72 0.98
N GLU A 106 5.20 17.79 0.63
CA GLU A 106 6.57 18.09 1.05
C GLU A 106 6.69 18.42 2.54
N LEU A 107 5.60 18.84 3.18
CA LEU A 107 5.56 19.11 4.63
C LEU A 107 5.26 17.84 5.44
N HIS A 108 4.71 16.82 4.80
CA HIS A 108 4.34 15.57 5.44
C HIS A 108 5.56 14.69 5.73
N LEU A 109 5.70 14.28 6.99
CA LEU A 109 6.70 13.29 7.40
C LEU A 109 6.08 11.88 7.38
N GLY A 110 6.86 10.86 7.06
CA GLY A 110 6.40 9.47 7.02
C GLY A 110 6.12 8.97 5.61
N LEU A 111 5.33 7.89 5.52
CA LEU A 111 5.19 7.12 4.29
C LEU A 111 4.16 7.74 3.35
N GLY A 112 2.98 8.16 3.84
CA GLY A 112 1.88 8.61 2.97
C GLY A 112 0.84 7.51 2.80
N GLY A 113 0.35 7.32 1.57
CA GLY A 113 -0.68 6.32 1.27
C GLY A 113 -0.17 4.91 1.53
N MET A 114 -0.86 4.14 2.36
CA MET A 114 -0.49 2.77 2.72
C MET A 114 -1.42 1.78 2.02
N ASP A 115 -2.49 1.39 2.69
CA ASP A 115 -3.41 0.39 2.22
C ASP A 115 -4.65 1.04 1.59
N VAL A 116 -5.22 0.37 0.58
CA VAL A 116 -6.37 0.87 -0.18
C VAL A 116 -7.40 -0.23 -0.27
N LYS A 117 -8.68 0.13 -0.13
CA LYS A 117 -9.81 -0.80 -0.24
C LYS A 117 -10.99 -0.14 -0.95
N HIS A 118 -11.68 -0.87 -1.80
CA HIS A 118 -12.97 -0.45 -2.36
C HIS A 118 -14.14 -0.98 -1.53
N PHE A 119 -15.25 -0.24 -1.54
CA PHE A 119 -16.50 -0.70 -0.93
C PHE A 119 -17.74 -0.08 -1.59
N LYS A 120 -18.88 -0.71 -1.34
CA LYS A 120 -20.19 -0.24 -1.81
C LYS A 120 -21.09 0.14 -0.66
N TRP A 121 -21.79 1.25 -0.80
CA TRP A 121 -22.83 1.67 0.14
C TRP A 121 -23.97 2.37 -0.61
N ASN A 122 -25.22 1.96 -0.37
CA ASN A 122 -26.42 2.49 -1.04
C ASN A 122 -26.27 2.71 -2.56
N ASP A 123 -25.88 1.65 -3.28
CA ASP A 123 -25.66 1.64 -4.74
C ASP A 123 -24.57 2.60 -5.26
N ARG A 124 -23.77 3.17 -4.37
CA ARG A 124 -22.58 3.99 -4.70
C ARG A 124 -21.30 3.22 -4.44
N TYR A 125 -20.24 3.65 -5.11
CA TYR A 125 -18.92 3.03 -5.06
C TYR A 125 -17.93 4.00 -4.43
N TYR A 126 -17.15 3.49 -3.51
CA TYR A 126 -16.18 4.26 -2.76
C TYR A 126 -14.84 3.54 -2.74
N VAL A 127 -13.78 4.32 -2.63
CA VAL A 127 -12.45 3.83 -2.30
C VAL A 127 -11.96 4.56 -1.06
N ILE A 128 -11.36 3.81 -0.14
CA ILE A 128 -10.72 4.34 1.06
C ILE A 128 -9.22 4.12 0.96
N GLN A 129 -8.45 5.19 1.16
CA GLN A 129 -6.99 5.18 1.18
C GLN A 129 -6.52 5.46 2.59
N SER A 130 -5.83 4.50 3.19
CA SER A 130 -5.17 4.69 4.47
C SER A 130 -3.87 5.45 4.35
N LEU A 131 -3.54 6.20 5.39
CA LEU A 131 -2.44 7.15 5.41
C LEU A 131 -1.63 6.93 6.68
N GLN A 132 -0.30 7.02 6.55
CA GLN A 132 0.61 6.95 7.68
C GLN A 132 1.60 8.12 7.64
N PHE A 133 1.39 9.05 8.56
CA PHE A 133 2.25 10.21 8.77
C PHE A 133 2.90 10.20 10.16
N ARG A 134 4.10 10.76 10.25
CA ARG A 134 4.86 10.90 11.49
C ARG A 134 4.61 12.26 12.13
N GLN A 135 4.81 12.32 13.45
CA GLN A 135 4.80 13.60 14.17
C GLN A 135 5.89 14.54 13.65
N GLY A 136 5.60 15.84 13.66
CA GLY A 136 6.50 16.90 13.20
C GLY A 136 6.11 17.53 11.86
N GLY A 137 5.12 16.96 11.16
CA GLY A 137 4.45 17.56 10.00
C GLY A 137 2.92 17.61 10.18
N PRO A 138 2.18 18.07 9.17
CA PRO A 138 0.72 18.04 9.14
C PRO A 138 0.17 16.60 9.20
N ASP A 139 -1.11 16.48 9.52
CA ASP A 139 -1.90 15.26 9.37
C ASP A 139 -1.33 14.00 10.05
N SER A 140 -0.52 14.17 11.10
CA SER A 140 -0.05 13.04 11.92
C SER A 140 -1.17 12.23 12.59
N ASP A 141 -2.39 12.76 12.60
CA ASP A 141 -3.61 12.10 13.08
C ASP A 141 -4.53 11.61 11.95
N LEU A 142 -4.23 11.86 10.68
CA LEU A 142 -5.04 11.41 9.55
C LEU A 142 -4.81 9.90 9.32
N GLY A 143 -5.88 9.12 9.47
CA GLY A 143 -5.88 7.68 9.26
C GLY A 143 -6.32 7.29 7.85
N ASP A 144 -7.40 7.88 7.35
CA ASP A 144 -7.94 7.57 6.01
C ASP A 144 -8.55 8.79 5.31
N VAL A 145 -8.62 8.69 3.99
CA VAL A 145 -9.45 9.50 3.09
C VAL A 145 -10.39 8.58 2.31
N VAL A 146 -11.65 8.99 2.13
CA VAL A 146 -12.64 8.27 1.32
C VAL A 146 -13.03 9.11 0.11
N LEU A 147 -12.96 8.50 -1.08
CA LEU A 147 -13.41 9.08 -2.33
C LEU A 147 -14.66 8.36 -2.83
N ASP A 148 -15.66 9.12 -3.27
CA ASP A 148 -16.73 8.61 -4.11
C ASP A 148 -16.22 8.46 -5.54
N VAL A 149 -16.33 7.24 -6.07
CA VAL A 149 -15.86 6.86 -7.40
C VAL A 149 -16.99 6.31 -8.27
N THR A 150 -18.24 6.59 -7.90
CA THR A 150 -19.44 6.05 -8.56
C THR A 150 -19.45 6.38 -10.06
N GLY A 151 -19.09 7.61 -10.41
CA GLY A 151 -19.14 8.12 -11.80
C GLY A 151 -17.96 7.74 -12.70
N LEU A 152 -17.02 6.90 -12.24
CA LEU A 152 -15.97 6.38 -13.13
C LEU A 152 -16.57 5.75 -14.40
N PRO A 153 -15.95 5.97 -15.58
CA PRO A 153 -14.58 6.42 -15.76
C PRO A 153 -14.38 7.95 -15.83
N ASP A 154 -15.40 8.78 -15.59
CA ASP A 154 -15.24 10.24 -15.60
C ASP A 154 -14.44 10.73 -14.38
N PRO A 155 -13.19 11.20 -14.52
CA PRO A 155 -12.39 11.65 -13.39
C PRO A 155 -12.95 12.90 -12.71
N ALA A 156 -13.77 13.70 -13.40
CA ALA A 156 -14.40 14.88 -12.81
C ALA A 156 -15.53 14.51 -11.82
N SER A 157 -15.97 13.25 -11.82
CA SER A 157 -16.97 12.72 -10.89
C SER A 157 -16.38 12.24 -9.56
N VAL A 158 -15.05 12.14 -9.46
CA VAL A 158 -14.37 11.68 -8.25
C VAL A 158 -14.37 12.80 -7.21
N GLU A 159 -14.91 12.51 -6.03
CA GLU A 159 -15.04 13.49 -4.94
C GLU A 159 -14.52 12.91 -3.63
N GLU A 160 -13.71 13.67 -2.91
CA GLU A 160 -13.37 13.33 -1.53
C GLU A 160 -14.58 13.64 -0.62
N VAL A 161 -15.14 12.59 -0.02
CA VAL A 161 -16.39 12.69 0.74
C VAL A 161 -16.22 12.53 2.25
N ALA A 162 -15.09 11.97 2.70
CA ALA A 162 -14.79 11.85 4.12
C ALA A 162 -13.30 11.73 4.42
N ARG A 163 -12.93 12.08 5.65
CA ARG A 163 -11.63 11.75 6.27
C ARG A 163 -11.88 11.08 7.62
N ILE A 164 -11.01 10.17 8.03
CA ILE A 164 -10.97 9.62 9.38
C ILE A 164 -9.69 10.12 10.07
N ARG A 165 -9.85 10.84 11.19
CA ARG A 165 -8.76 11.36 12.03
C ARG A 165 -8.81 10.78 13.44
N GLU A 166 -7.65 10.43 13.97
CA GLU A 166 -7.47 9.88 15.32
C GLU A 166 -6.46 10.73 16.14
N PRO A 167 -6.89 11.87 16.73
CA PRO A 167 -5.99 12.80 17.42
C PRO A 167 -5.26 12.20 18.62
N SER A 168 -5.85 11.19 19.27
CA SER A 168 -5.30 10.47 20.42
C SER A 168 -4.39 9.30 20.01
N LEU A 169 -4.49 8.82 18.77
CA LEU A 169 -3.75 7.67 18.23
C LEU A 169 -2.99 8.07 16.95
N ARG A 170 -2.17 9.11 17.06
CA ARG A 170 -1.33 9.60 15.95
C ARG A 170 -0.45 8.50 15.35
N GLY A 171 -0.14 8.66 14.07
CA GLY A 171 0.61 7.68 13.27
C GLY A 171 -0.19 7.15 12.07
N GLY A 172 -1.48 7.47 11.98
CA GLY A 172 -2.36 7.01 10.92
C GLY A 172 -2.60 5.50 10.94
N PHE A 173 -3.11 4.95 9.84
CA PHE A 173 -3.44 3.53 9.73
C PHE A 173 -2.52 2.86 8.71
N HIS A 174 -1.79 1.82 9.13
CA HIS A 174 -0.85 1.12 8.24
C HIS A 174 -1.62 0.15 7.34
N ASN A 175 -2.41 -0.73 7.93
CA ASN A 175 -3.27 -1.67 7.23
C ASN A 175 -4.75 -1.47 7.60
N ILE A 176 -5.62 -1.69 6.61
CA ILE A 176 -7.07 -1.62 6.76
C ILE A 176 -7.76 -2.82 6.12
N PHE A 177 -8.95 -3.15 6.61
CA PHE A 177 -9.78 -4.21 6.02
C PHE A 177 -11.23 -3.77 5.98
N VAL A 178 -11.83 -3.77 4.80
CA VAL A 178 -13.25 -3.48 4.63
C VAL A 178 -14.04 -4.78 4.55
N TYR A 179 -15.10 -4.87 5.34
CA TYR A 179 -15.91 -6.06 5.46
C TYR A 179 -17.41 -5.74 5.44
N LYS A 180 -18.14 -6.39 4.54
CA LYS A 180 -19.61 -6.38 4.56
C LYS A 180 -20.09 -7.42 5.58
N HIS A 181 -20.60 -6.93 6.70
CA HIS A 181 -21.07 -7.75 7.80
C HIS A 181 -22.40 -8.41 7.50
N SER A 182 -22.67 -9.55 8.16
CA SER A 182 -23.95 -10.27 8.07
C SER A 182 -25.19 -9.42 8.39
N ASN A 183 -25.04 -8.27 9.07
CA ASN A 183 -26.12 -7.35 9.39
C ASN A 183 -26.43 -6.37 8.24
N GLY A 184 -25.73 -6.49 7.11
CA GLY A 184 -25.88 -5.65 5.92
C GLY A 184 -25.03 -4.37 5.92
N ARG A 185 -24.36 -4.05 7.03
CA ARG A 185 -23.48 -2.88 7.16
C ARG A 185 -22.09 -3.16 6.61
N VAL A 186 -21.34 -2.10 6.36
CA VAL A 186 -19.95 -2.19 5.89
C VAL A 186 -19.06 -1.56 6.95
N TYR A 187 -18.14 -2.35 7.48
CA TYR A 187 -17.20 -1.91 8.50
C TYR A 187 -15.79 -1.83 7.95
N LEU A 188 -15.07 -0.81 8.39
CA LEU A 188 -13.63 -0.66 8.26
C LEU A 188 -12.98 -1.11 9.56
N PHE A 189 -12.04 -2.04 9.47
CA PHE A 189 -11.12 -2.37 10.53
C PHE A 189 -9.79 -1.69 10.22
N ALA A 190 -9.23 -0.96 11.18
CA ALA A 190 -8.01 -0.19 11.00
C ALA A 190 -6.98 -0.52 12.08
N THR A 191 -5.75 -0.73 11.65
CA THR A 191 -4.59 -0.69 12.56
C THR A 191 -4.45 0.71 13.14
N VAL A 192 -4.07 0.80 14.41
CA VAL A 192 -3.82 2.06 15.11
C VAL A 192 -2.60 1.92 16.01
N SER A 193 -2.07 3.04 16.49
CA SER A 193 -1.01 3.10 17.50
C SER A 193 -1.53 2.70 18.90
N GLY A 194 -2.08 1.49 19.04
CA GLY A 194 -2.65 0.98 20.29
C GLY A 194 -2.85 -0.55 20.28
N PRO A 195 -3.16 -1.15 21.44
CA PRO A 195 -3.29 -2.60 21.61
C PRO A 195 -4.63 -3.16 21.10
N TYR A 196 -5.12 -2.63 19.98
CA TYR A 196 -6.41 -2.97 19.37
C TYR A 196 -6.43 -2.56 17.90
N ALA A 197 -7.46 -3.02 17.18
CA ALA A 197 -7.89 -2.44 15.92
C ALA A 197 -9.13 -1.57 16.17
N ASN A 198 -9.20 -0.39 15.57
CA ASN A 198 -10.42 0.41 15.57
C ASN A 198 -11.38 -0.11 14.49
N VAL A 199 -12.68 -0.01 14.77
CA VAL A 199 -13.75 -0.39 13.83
C VAL A 199 -14.61 0.83 13.56
N TYR A 200 -14.82 1.16 12.29
CA TYR A 200 -15.69 2.25 11.85
C TYR A 200 -16.79 1.72 10.95
N ASP A 201 -18.01 2.23 11.11
CA ASP A 201 -19.11 2.01 10.19
C ASP A 201 -19.00 2.96 9.00
N LEU A 202 -18.70 2.42 7.81
CA LEU A 202 -18.45 3.23 6.63
C LEU A 202 -19.71 3.88 6.08
N GLY A 203 -20.88 3.25 6.22
CA GLY A 203 -22.10 3.93 5.78
C GLY A 203 -22.47 5.08 6.72
N THR A 204 -22.27 4.93 8.04
CA THR A 204 -22.44 6.04 8.99
C THR A 204 -21.43 7.16 8.74
N LEU A 205 -20.18 6.81 8.41
CA LEU A 205 -19.17 7.80 8.01
C LEU A 205 -19.65 8.65 6.83
N ILE A 206 -20.21 8.01 5.79
CA ILE A 206 -20.70 8.71 4.59
C ILE A 206 -21.97 9.52 4.87
N GLU A 207 -22.88 9.02 5.69
CA GLU A 207 -24.20 9.63 5.90
C GLU A 207 -24.22 10.69 7.01
N GLU A 208 -23.44 10.46 8.06
CA GLU A 208 -23.50 11.20 9.33
C GLU A 208 -22.15 11.79 9.76
N GLY A 209 -21.07 11.49 9.04
CA GLY A 209 -19.73 11.96 9.32
C GLY A 209 -18.99 11.15 10.40
N GLN A 210 -17.69 11.44 10.54
CA GLN A 210 -16.77 10.67 11.38
C GLN A 210 -17.17 10.61 12.86
N GLU A 211 -17.75 11.68 13.41
CA GLU A 211 -18.13 11.76 14.84
C GLU A 211 -19.06 10.62 15.28
N ASN A 212 -19.84 10.07 14.34
CA ASN A 212 -20.78 8.98 14.58
C ASN A 212 -20.28 7.62 14.05
N ALA A 213 -19.18 7.59 13.31
CA ALA A 213 -18.74 6.42 12.57
C ALA A 213 -18.02 5.37 13.44
N PHE A 214 -17.48 5.74 14.61
CA PHE A 214 -16.75 4.80 15.46
C PHE A 214 -17.69 3.72 16.04
N ALA A 215 -17.48 2.47 15.62
CA ALA A 215 -18.32 1.34 15.96
C ALA A 215 -17.76 0.51 17.14
N GLY A 216 -16.45 0.56 17.38
CA GLY A 216 -15.83 -0.13 18.51
C GLY A 216 -14.37 -0.49 18.29
N GLN A 217 -13.88 -1.43 19.09
CA GLN A 217 -12.49 -1.90 19.06
C GLN A 217 -12.43 -3.41 19.18
N VAL A 218 -11.47 -4.01 18.48
CA VAL A 218 -11.08 -5.41 18.70
C VAL A 218 -9.76 -5.40 19.47
N PRO A 219 -9.72 -5.85 20.74
CA PRO A 219 -8.48 -5.87 21.51
C PRO A 219 -7.52 -6.95 21.00
N VAL A 220 -6.22 -6.73 21.17
CA VAL A 220 -5.24 -7.82 21.09
C VAL A 220 -5.47 -8.77 22.28
N PRO A 221 -5.57 -10.10 22.09
CA PRO A 221 -5.76 -11.04 23.19
C PRO A 221 -4.65 -10.97 24.24
N ASP A 222 -5.02 -11.12 25.52
CA ASP A 222 -4.06 -11.16 26.63
C ASP A 222 -3.02 -12.28 26.45
N GLY A 223 -1.74 -11.96 26.70
CA GLY A 223 -0.67 -12.96 26.82
C GLY A 223 0.47 -12.87 25.80
N ASP A 224 0.43 -11.94 24.85
CA ASP A 224 1.58 -11.65 23.98
C ASP A 224 2.33 -10.40 24.44
N PRO A 225 3.42 -10.54 25.24
CA PRO A 225 4.18 -9.40 25.74
C PRO A 225 4.94 -8.63 24.64
N ASN A 226 4.98 -9.16 23.41
CA ASN A 226 5.68 -8.53 22.28
C ASN A 226 4.75 -7.80 21.31
N ARG A 227 3.43 -7.87 21.51
CA ARG A 227 2.45 -7.34 20.55
C ARG A 227 1.82 -6.05 21.07
N SER A 228 2.33 -4.92 20.58
CA SER A 228 1.83 -3.58 20.94
C SER A 228 0.54 -3.17 20.23
N GLY A 229 0.13 -3.93 19.20
CA GLY A 229 -1.04 -3.68 18.35
C GLY A 229 -1.10 -4.69 17.20
N TYR A 230 -2.17 -4.64 16.40
CA TYR A 230 -2.24 -5.43 15.18
C TYR A 230 -1.33 -4.84 14.08
N HIS A 231 -0.75 -5.74 13.28
CA HIS A 231 -0.14 -5.36 12.00
C HIS A 231 -1.10 -5.73 10.87
N ASP A 232 -1.52 -7.00 10.81
CA ASP A 232 -2.48 -7.49 9.81
C ASP A 232 -3.68 -8.12 10.51
N PHE A 233 -4.81 -8.11 9.81
CA PHE A 233 -6.01 -8.84 10.19
C PHE A 233 -6.90 -9.12 8.98
N TYR A 234 -7.82 -10.05 9.16
CA TYR A 234 -8.82 -10.44 8.19
C TYR A 234 -10.15 -10.65 8.90
N VAL A 235 -11.25 -10.29 8.25
CA VAL A 235 -12.60 -10.47 8.78
C VAL A 235 -13.45 -11.24 7.79
N ALA A 236 -14.19 -12.24 8.27
CA ALA A 236 -15.04 -13.05 7.42
C ALA A 236 -16.23 -13.65 8.12
N TYR A 237 -17.25 -13.92 7.31
CA TYR A 237 -18.39 -14.72 7.69
C TYR A 237 -17.98 -16.20 7.76
N HIS A 238 -18.26 -16.83 8.89
CA HIS A 238 -18.02 -18.24 9.14
C HIS A 238 -19.33 -19.04 8.99
N PRO A 239 -19.54 -19.72 7.85
CA PRO A 239 -20.84 -20.28 7.48
C PRO A 239 -21.32 -21.39 8.41
N ASP A 240 -20.42 -22.18 8.99
CA ASP A 240 -20.80 -23.32 9.83
C ASP A 240 -21.37 -22.88 11.19
N THR A 241 -21.09 -21.65 11.61
CA THR A 241 -21.52 -21.12 12.92
C THR A 241 -22.34 -19.85 12.82
N ASP A 242 -22.61 -19.35 11.61
CA ASP A 242 -23.36 -18.11 11.36
C ASP A 242 -22.79 -16.93 12.17
N GLN A 243 -21.48 -16.69 12.01
CA GLN A 243 -20.75 -15.68 12.78
C GLN A 243 -19.80 -14.88 11.89
N ASP A 244 -19.80 -13.57 12.05
CA ASP A 244 -18.70 -12.72 11.58
C ASP A 244 -17.51 -12.86 12.55
N ARG A 245 -16.34 -13.21 12.01
CA ARG A 245 -15.14 -13.50 12.81
C ARG A 245 -13.98 -12.62 12.38
N PHE A 246 -13.27 -12.13 13.38
CA PHE A 246 -12.01 -11.43 13.24
C PHE A 246 -10.85 -12.39 13.44
N TYR A 247 -9.84 -12.30 12.56
CA TYR A 247 -8.61 -13.08 12.59
C TYR A 247 -7.44 -12.11 12.56
N GLY A 248 -6.63 -12.07 13.62
CA GLY A 248 -5.50 -11.14 13.73
C GLY A 248 -4.43 -11.63 14.68
#